data_AF-A0A9Q3JEI3-F1
#
_entry.id   AF-A0A9Q3JEI3-F1
#
_cell.length_a   1.000
_cell.length_b   1.000
_cell.length_c   1.000
_cell.angle_alpha   90.00
_cell.angle_beta   90.00
_cell.angle_gamma   90.00
#
_symmetry.space_group_name_H-M   'P 1'
#
loop_
_entity.id
_entity.type
_entity.pdbx_description
1 polymer ?
#
loop_
_entity_poly.entity_id
_entity_poly.type
_entity_poly.pdbx_seq_one_letter_code
_entity_poly.pdbx_strand_id
1 'polypeptide(L)'
;MFVHIRILWGMLGEHVVPPKPENSLLKEFNKQCSTNEQLQNAETSQTGGNIITKKEVQTIRDACAGRKKVGKHIVYLENFYFLYICSLLSKLGICFWAPDLEEGPGFLYNAACRTVAIMTFCQLACSGAY
;
A
#
# COMPACT_ATOMS: atom_id res chain seq x y z
N MET A 1 11.80 6.11 -5.33
CA MET A 1 10.69 5.27 -5.86
C MET A 1 10.90 3.77 -5.62
N PHE A 2 12.00 3.15 -6.06
CA PHE A 2 12.21 1.70 -5.90
C PHE A 2 12.21 1.21 -4.44
N VAL A 3 12.92 1.91 -3.56
CA VAL A 3 12.94 1.59 -2.12
C VAL A 3 11.55 1.73 -1.48
N HIS A 4 10.77 2.73 -1.91
CA HIS A 4 9.40 2.95 -1.45
C HIS A 4 8.47 1.79 -1.83
N ILE A 5 8.53 1.36 -3.09
CA ILE A 5 7.77 0.21 -3.59
C ILE A 5 8.12 -1.06 -2.80
N ARG A 6 9.40 -1.27 -2.46
CA ARG A 6 9.81 -2.38 -1.61
C ARG A 6 9.28 -2.31 -0.19
N ILE A 7 9.19 -1.11 0.39
CA ILE A 7 8.60 -0.88 1.71
C ILE A 7 7.11 -1.22 1.69
N LEU A 8 6.38 -0.76 0.65
CA LEU A 8 4.96 -1.09 0.48
C LEU A 8 4.72 -2.59 0.34
N TRP A 9 5.64 -3.33 -0.26
CA TRP A 9 5.58 -4.79 -0.33
C TRP A 9 6.04 -5.51 0.96
N GLY A 10 6.57 -4.79 1.96
CA GLY A 10 7.19 -5.40 3.15
C GLY A 10 8.53 -6.10 2.87
N MET A 11 9.16 -5.86 1.72
CA MET A 11 10.35 -6.57 1.24
C MET A 11 11.65 -5.94 1.74
N LEU A 12 12.09 -6.33 2.94
CA LEU A 12 13.32 -5.81 3.56
C LEU A 12 14.63 -6.49 3.07
N GLY A 13 14.58 -7.76 2.62
CA GLY A 13 15.77 -8.54 2.22
C GLY A 13 16.25 -8.34 0.78
N GLU A 14 17.54 -8.55 0.46
CA GLU A 14 18.15 -8.22 -0.85
C GLU A 14 17.64 -9.03 -2.06
N HIS A 15 16.97 -10.18 -1.86
CA HIS A 15 16.55 -11.08 -2.94
C HIS A 15 15.12 -11.63 -2.76
N VAL A 16 14.23 -10.86 -2.13
CA VAL A 16 12.83 -11.24 -2.03
C VAL A 16 12.17 -10.99 -3.38
N VAL A 17 11.30 -11.91 -3.84
CA VAL A 17 10.46 -11.73 -5.03
C VAL A 17 9.10 -11.21 -4.57
N PRO A 18 8.47 -10.24 -5.28
CA PRO A 18 7.12 -9.80 -4.96
C PRO A 18 6.15 -10.98 -4.97
N PRO A 19 5.42 -11.24 -3.87
CA PRO A 19 4.42 -12.29 -3.86
C PRO A 19 3.24 -11.92 -4.78
N LYS A 20 2.69 -12.90 -5.48
CA LYS A 20 1.44 -12.75 -6.22
C LYS A 20 0.28 -12.50 -5.23
N PRO A 21 -0.69 -11.62 -5.52
CA PRO A 21 -1.87 -11.49 -4.67
C PRO A 21 -2.62 -12.82 -4.58
N GLU A 22 -3.03 -13.18 -3.36
CA GLU A 22 -3.84 -14.36 -3.14
C GLU A 22 -5.27 -14.15 -3.68
N ASN A 23 -5.86 -15.17 -4.29
CA ASN A 23 -7.23 -15.07 -4.84
C ASN A 23 -8.28 -14.69 -3.79
N SER A 24 -8.07 -15.04 -2.53
CA SER A 24 -8.93 -14.67 -1.41
C SER A 24 -8.92 -13.16 -1.17
N LEU A 25 -7.75 -12.51 -1.25
CA LEU A 25 -7.59 -11.06 -1.13
C LEU A 25 -8.28 -10.31 -2.27
N LEU A 26 -8.14 -10.81 -3.51
CA LEU A 26 -8.79 -10.22 -4.67
C LEU A 26 -10.32 -10.32 -4.56
N LYS A 27 -10.84 -11.45 -4.06
CA LYS A 27 -12.28 -11.61 -3.79
C LYS A 27 -12.77 -10.63 -2.73
N GLU A 28 -12.00 -10.43 -1.67
CA GLU A 28 -12.38 -9.51 -0.60
C GLU A 28 -12.35 -8.05 -1.07
N PHE A 29 -11.32 -7.67 -1.83
CA PHE A 29 -11.26 -6.36 -2.48
C PHE A 29 -12.45 -6.15 -3.42
N ASN A 30 -12.76 -7.10 -4.29
CA ASN A 30 -13.86 -6.97 -5.26
C ASN A 30 -15.25 -6.87 -4.61
N LYS A 31 -15.45 -7.41 -3.39
CA LYS A 31 -16.69 -7.19 -2.62
C LYS A 31 -16.82 -5.76 -2.13
N GLN A 32 -15.71 -5.10 -1.85
CA GLN A 32 -15.66 -3.79 -1.21
C GLN A 32 -15.48 -2.65 -2.21
N CYS A 33 -14.80 -2.91 -3.33
CA CYS A 33 -14.55 -1.96 -4.39
C CYS A 33 -14.85 -2.62 -5.74
N SER A 34 -15.91 -2.16 -6.40
CA SER A 34 -16.36 -2.72 -7.69
C SER A 34 -16.13 -1.77 -8.88
N THR A 35 -15.89 -0.48 -8.62
CA THR A 35 -15.84 0.55 -9.67
C THR A 35 -14.72 1.55 -9.46
N ASN A 36 -14.15 2.06 -10.56
CA ASN A 36 -13.15 3.13 -10.56
C ASN A 36 -13.61 4.42 -9.84
N GLU A 37 -14.91 4.71 -9.84
CA GLU A 37 -15.48 5.87 -9.13
C GLU A 37 -15.26 5.79 -7.62
N GLN A 38 -15.30 4.59 -7.04
CA GLN A 38 -15.01 4.37 -5.62
C GLN A 38 -13.53 4.61 -5.31
N LEU A 39 -12.64 4.28 -6.25
CA LEU A 39 -11.21 4.62 -6.14
C LEU A 39 -10.98 6.13 -6.15
N GLN A 40 -11.60 6.85 -7.10
CA GLN A 40 -11.48 8.32 -7.20
C GLN A 40 -12.07 9.05 -5.99
N ASN A 41 -13.16 8.53 -5.43
CA ASN A 41 -13.75 9.08 -4.21
C ASN A 41 -12.83 8.89 -2.99
N ALA A 42 -12.12 7.76 -2.91
CA ALA A 42 -11.13 7.50 -1.86
C ALA A 42 -9.86 8.37 -2.02
N GLU A 43 -9.49 8.73 -3.25
CA GLU A 43 -8.42 9.69 -3.54
C GLU A 43 -8.78 11.11 -3.11
N THR A 44 -10.01 11.54 -3.39
CA THR A 44 -10.45 12.94 -3.22
C THR A 44 -10.96 13.23 -1.80
N SER A 45 -11.50 12.22 -1.10
CA SER A 45 -12.05 12.38 0.25
C SER A 45 -10.99 12.25 1.33
N GLN A 46 -10.47 13.39 1.82
CA GLN A 46 -9.67 13.42 3.05
C GLN A 46 -10.42 12.82 4.25
N THR A 47 -11.75 12.94 4.28
CA THR A 47 -12.64 12.59 5.41
C THR A 47 -13.41 11.26 5.25
N GLY A 48 -13.13 10.47 4.20
CA GLY A 48 -13.83 9.19 3.98
C GLY A 48 -13.56 8.18 5.11
N GLY A 49 -14.63 7.50 5.58
CA GLY A 49 -14.52 6.41 6.55
C GLY A 49 -13.67 5.27 6.00
N ASN A 50 -12.88 4.61 6.85
CA ASN A 50 -12.08 3.47 6.43
C ASN A 50 -13.03 2.31 6.06
N ILE A 51 -12.85 1.72 4.88
CA ILE A 51 -13.66 0.57 4.42
C ILE A 51 -13.32 -0.68 5.24
N ILE A 52 -12.05 -0.82 5.64
CA ILE A 52 -11.54 -1.91 6.49
C ILE A 52 -10.93 -1.33 7.77
N THR A 53 -10.93 -2.08 8.87
CA THR A 53 -10.26 -1.65 10.10
C THR A 53 -8.74 -1.62 9.88
N LYS A 54 -8.05 -0.55 10.31
CA LYS A 54 -6.57 -0.43 10.20
C LYS A 54 -5.78 -1.61 10.78
N LYS A 55 -6.40 -2.37 11.70
CA LYS A 55 -5.83 -3.59 12.30
C LYS A 55 -5.74 -4.76 11.32
N GLU A 56 -6.56 -4.79 10.28
CA GLU A 56 -6.63 -5.87 9.29
C GLU A 56 -5.65 -5.68 8.14
N VAL A 57 -5.04 -4.49 8.04
CA VAL A 57 -3.95 -4.24 7.09
C VAL A 57 -2.70 -4.97 7.57
N GLN A 58 -2.33 -6.03 6.84
CA GLN A 58 -1.19 -6.90 7.19
C GLN A 58 0.11 -6.46 6.51
N THR A 59 0.01 -5.66 5.46
CA THR A 59 1.10 -5.30 4.54
C THR A 59 2.40 -4.84 5.21
N ILE A 60 2.32 -4.14 6.36
CA ILE A 60 3.50 -3.43 6.93
C ILE A 60 3.68 -3.75 8.42
N ARG A 61 2.96 -4.74 8.97
CA ARG A 61 2.99 -5.03 10.42
C ARG A 61 4.40 -5.36 10.91
N ASP A 62 5.20 -6.04 10.08
CA ASP A 62 6.58 -6.42 10.43
C ASP A 62 7.63 -5.36 10.09
N ALA A 63 7.25 -4.32 9.32
CA ALA A 63 8.19 -3.28 8.89
C ALA A 63 8.34 -2.13 9.91
N CYS A 64 7.51 -2.05 10.96
CA CYS A 64 7.29 -0.77 11.64
C CYS A 64 7.94 -0.59 13.01
N ALA A 65 9.03 0.18 12.98
CA ALA A 65 9.29 1.45 13.68
C ALA A 65 10.82 1.60 13.80
N GLY A 66 11.38 2.71 13.32
CA GLY A 66 12.82 2.98 13.41
C GLY A 66 13.61 2.67 12.14
N ARG A 67 14.93 2.50 12.28
CA ARG A 67 15.84 2.25 11.15
C ARG A 67 15.73 0.81 10.68
N LYS A 68 15.38 0.59 9.42
CA LYS A 68 15.32 -0.73 8.79
C LYS A 68 16.25 -0.78 7.59
N LYS A 69 16.95 -1.90 7.44
CA LYS A 69 17.72 -2.19 6.24
C LYS A 69 16.76 -2.73 5.17
N VAL A 70 16.66 -2.01 4.05
CA VAL A 70 15.89 -2.38 2.86
C VAL A 70 16.89 -2.61 1.74
N GLY A 71 17.23 -3.87 1.50
CA GLY A 71 18.32 -4.21 0.58
C GLY A 71 19.65 -3.62 1.07
N LYS A 72 20.25 -2.71 0.28
CA LYS A 72 21.50 -1.99 0.62
C LYS A 72 21.27 -0.69 1.39
N HIS A 73 20.02 -0.22 1.50
CA HIS A 73 19.70 1.09 2.06
C HIS A 73 19.19 0.99 3.49
N ILE A 74 19.51 1.97 4.33
CA ILE A 74 18.89 2.13 5.65
C ILE A 74 17.81 3.19 5.51
N VAL A 75 16.57 2.83 5.81
CA VAL A 75 15.43 3.74 5.78
C VAL A 75 14.91 3.92 7.20
N TYR A 76 14.69 5.17 7.58
CA TYR A 76 13.97 5.49 8.81
C TYR A 76 12.51 5.73 8.46
N LEU A 77 11.63 4.84 8.92
CA LEU A 77 10.20 4.99 8.70
C LEU A 77 9.55 5.52 9.98
N GLU A 78 9.04 6.76 9.92
CA GLU A 78 8.27 7.33 11.01
C GLU A 78 6.95 6.58 11.22
N ASN A 79 6.52 6.48 12.49
CA ASN A 79 5.28 5.81 12.83
C ASN A 79 4.05 6.48 12.18
N PHE A 80 4.09 7.81 12.00
CA PHE A 80 3.06 8.55 11.27
C PHE A 80 2.90 8.04 9.84
N TYR A 81 4.03 7.77 9.17
CA TYR A 81 4.00 7.31 7.80
C TYR A 81 3.41 5.91 7.64
N PHE A 82 3.70 5.02 8.56
CA PHE A 82 3.04 3.71 8.64
C PHE A 82 1.52 3.85 8.81
N LEU A 83 1.09 4.68 9.77
CA LEU A 83 -0.33 4.92 10.01
C LEU A 83 -1.02 5.55 8.80
N TYR A 84 -0.33 6.40 8.05
CA TYR A 84 -0.81 6.96 6.80
C TYR A 84 -1.02 5.89 5.74
N ILE A 85 -0.03 5.01 5.49
CA ILE A 85 -0.18 3.93 4.52
C ILE A 85 -1.31 2.97 4.92
N CYS A 86 -1.35 2.55 6.18
CA CYS A 86 -2.42 1.69 6.68
C CYS A 86 -3.79 2.36 6.54
N SER A 87 -3.90 3.67 6.79
CA SER A 87 -5.15 4.39 6.58
C SER A 87 -5.56 4.41 5.11
N LEU A 88 -4.61 4.59 4.20
CA LEU A 88 -4.92 4.64 2.76
C LEU A 88 -5.32 3.26 2.23
N LEU A 89 -4.60 2.21 2.62
CA LEU A 89 -4.94 0.83 2.30
C LEU A 89 -6.33 0.45 2.83
N SER A 90 -6.63 0.80 4.08
CA SER A 90 -7.95 0.61 4.69
C SER A 90 -9.06 1.39 3.98
N LYS A 91 -8.79 2.61 3.49
CA LYS A 91 -9.75 3.39 2.69
C LYS A 91 -10.05 2.76 1.34
N LEU A 92 -9.12 1.98 0.79
CA LEU A 92 -9.25 1.34 -0.53
C LEU A 92 -9.68 -0.13 -0.43
N GLY A 93 -9.92 -0.65 0.77
CA GLY A 93 -10.28 -2.07 0.93
C GLY A 93 -9.11 -3.04 0.68
N ILE A 94 -7.87 -2.57 0.77
CA ILE A 94 -6.68 -3.38 0.50
C ILE A 94 -6.09 -3.87 1.83
N CYS A 95 -6.21 -5.16 2.13
CA CYS A 95 -5.59 -5.76 3.31
C CYS A 95 -4.08 -5.99 3.14
N PHE A 96 -3.66 -6.30 1.91
CA PHE A 96 -2.27 -6.58 1.55
C PHE A 96 -1.95 -5.86 0.23
N TRP A 97 -0.88 -5.05 0.21
CA TRP A 97 -0.44 -4.37 -1.02
C TRP A 97 0.42 -5.33 -1.84
N ALA A 98 -0.15 -5.88 -2.90
CA ALA A 98 0.53 -6.80 -3.80
C ALA A 98 -0.04 -6.69 -5.21
N PRO A 99 0.34 -5.67 -6.00
CA PRO A 99 -0.14 -5.55 -7.37
C PRO A 99 0.15 -6.84 -8.15
N ASP A 100 -0.83 -7.28 -8.93
CA ASP A 100 -0.71 -8.46 -9.77
C ASP A 100 0.16 -8.12 -10.99
N LEU A 101 1.31 -8.79 -11.09
CA LEU A 101 2.28 -8.55 -12.17
C LEU A 101 1.89 -9.24 -13.48
N GLU A 102 0.94 -10.18 -13.44
CA GLU A 102 0.45 -10.90 -14.61
C GLU A 102 -0.72 -10.16 -15.29
N GLU A 103 -1.44 -9.34 -14.52
CA GLU A 103 -2.60 -8.58 -14.99
C GLU A 103 -2.23 -7.19 -15.52
N GLY A 104 -3.00 -6.72 -16.49
CA GLY A 104 -2.78 -5.41 -17.11
C GLY A 104 -3.06 -4.23 -16.16
N PRO A 105 -2.65 -3.00 -16.55
CA PRO A 105 -2.90 -1.79 -15.76
C PRO A 105 -4.39 -1.40 -15.67
N GLY A 106 -5.25 -2.00 -16.50
CA GLY A 106 -6.70 -1.81 -16.45
C GLY A 106 -7.40 -2.65 -15.37
N PHE A 107 -6.69 -3.56 -14.71
CA PHE A 107 -7.23 -4.32 -13.60
C PHE A 107 -7.45 -3.38 -12.39
N LEU A 108 -8.69 -3.35 -11.87
CA LEU A 108 -9.11 -2.39 -10.85
C LEU A 108 -8.22 -2.42 -9.59
N TYR A 109 -7.82 -3.61 -9.17
CA TYR A 109 -6.94 -3.79 -8.02
C TYR A 109 -5.53 -3.24 -8.28
N ASN A 110 -5.00 -3.40 -9.50
CA ASN A 110 -3.70 -2.82 -9.89
C ASN A 110 -3.76 -1.30 -9.94
N ALA A 111 -4.88 -0.73 -10.41
CA ALA A 111 -5.13 0.71 -10.36
C ALA A 111 -5.14 1.22 -8.92
N ALA A 112 -5.84 0.53 -8.01
CA ALA A 112 -5.86 0.86 -6.59
C ALA A 112 -4.46 0.78 -5.94
N CYS A 113 -3.70 -0.28 -6.25
CA CYS A 113 -2.32 -0.42 -5.79
C CYS A 113 -1.42 0.72 -6.29
N ARG A 114 -1.58 1.13 -7.56
CA ARG A 114 -0.86 2.26 -8.14
C ARG A 114 -1.21 3.58 -7.45
N THR A 115 -2.48 3.83 -7.18
CA THR A 115 -2.94 5.01 -6.41
C THR A 115 -2.28 5.05 -5.04
N VAL A 116 -2.29 3.94 -4.29
CA VAL A 116 -1.60 3.84 -2.99
C VAL A 116 -0.13 4.22 -3.12
N ALA A 117 0.57 3.65 -4.10
CA ALA A 117 1.99 3.89 -4.29
C ALA A 117 2.31 5.37 -4.57
N ILE A 118 1.51 6.02 -5.41
CA ILE A 118 1.68 7.43 -5.76
C ILE A 118 1.39 8.33 -4.56
N MET A 119 0.23 8.17 -3.91
CA MET A 119 -0.16 9.05 -2.79
C MET A 119 0.82 8.95 -1.61
N THR A 120 1.24 7.74 -1.28
CA THR A 120 2.20 7.50 -0.20
C THR A 120 3.60 8.02 -0.54
N PHE A 121 4.02 7.94 -1.80
CA PHE A 121 5.28 8.53 -2.25
C PHE A 121 5.23 10.07 -2.21
N CYS A 122 4.16 10.68 -2.71
CA CYS A 122 3.97 12.13 -2.65
C CYS A 122 3.95 12.63 -1.21
N GLN A 123 3.28 11.91 -0.30
CA GLN A 123 3.27 12.27 1.12
C GLN A 123 4.68 12.27 1.74
N LEU A 124 5.53 11.29 1.40
CA LEU A 124 6.95 11.29 1.83
C LEU A 124 7.72 12.45 1.25
N ALA A 125 7.54 12.71 -0.05
CA ALA A 125 8.25 13.78 -0.74
C ALA A 125 7.91 15.15 -0.14
N CYS A 126 6.63 15.38 0.19
CA CYS A 126 6.18 16.60 0.85
C CYS A 126 6.67 16.72 2.31
N SER A 127 6.86 15.61 3.02
CA SER A 127 7.33 15.62 4.41
C SER A 127 8.86 15.64 4.54
N GLY A 128 9.61 15.58 3.44
CA GLY A 128 11.07 15.49 3.45
C GLY A 128 11.61 14.19 4.06
N ALA A 129 10.77 13.17 4.20
CA ALA A 129 11.14 11.91 4.82
C ALA A 129 11.79 10.99 3.77
N TYR A 130 13.10 11.10 3.59
CA TYR A 130 13.97 10.08 2.99
C TYR A 130 15.39 10.18 3.53
#